data_AF-A0A528H201-F1
#
_entry.id   AF-A0A528H201-F1
#
_cell.length_a   1.000
_cell.length_b   1.000
_cell.length_c   1.000
_cell.angle_alpha   90.00
_cell.angle_beta   90.00
_cell.angle_gamma   90.00
#
_symmetry.space_group_name_H-M   'P 1'
#
loop_
_entity.id
_entity.type
_entity.pdbx_description
1 polymer ?
#
loop_
_entity_poly.entity_id
_entity_poly.type
_entity_poly.pdbx_seq_one_letter_code
_entity_poly.pdbx_strand_id
1 'polypeptide(L)'
;MTNSTAELIAQYTADSRLPPKDVIQQAKLHIADTLACIFAGSSSKTIRILAEANYWAGTPKDVPVPGWGYAKTMDAAAELLGTAAHELDFDDTSVSMPGHPSAPIVAALLVTASDCCESRKNPARL
;
A
#
# COMPACT_ATOMS: atom_id res chain seq x y z
N MET A 1 -29.27 -13.61 17.89
CA MET A 1 -28.94 -12.53 16.94
C MET A 1 -27.91 -13.10 15.98
N THR A 2 -28.21 -13.14 14.68
CA THR A 2 -27.25 -13.55 13.65
C THR A 2 -26.41 -12.35 13.27
N ASN A 3 -25.08 -12.48 13.32
CA ASN A 3 -24.19 -11.44 12.83
C ASN A 3 -24.49 -11.17 11.34
N SER A 4 -24.56 -9.90 10.97
CA SER A 4 -24.58 -9.47 9.58
C SER A 4 -23.31 -9.92 8.86
N THR A 5 -23.37 -10.00 7.54
CA THR A 5 -22.18 -10.32 6.71
C THR A 5 -21.04 -9.34 6.96
N ALA A 6 -21.33 -8.07 7.17
CA ALA A 6 -20.32 -7.05 7.47
C ALA A 6 -19.61 -7.32 8.81
N GLU A 7 -20.36 -7.68 9.85
CA GLU A 7 -19.79 -8.05 11.15
C GLU A 7 -18.92 -9.32 11.04
N LEU A 8 -19.33 -10.30 10.23
CA LEU A 8 -18.53 -11.51 10.00
C LEU A 8 -17.20 -11.20 9.31
N ILE A 9 -17.20 -10.35 8.28
CA ILE A 9 -15.96 -9.96 7.56
C ILE A 9 -15.05 -9.14 8.47
N ALA A 10 -15.61 -8.19 9.23
CA ALA A 10 -14.85 -7.38 10.18
C ALA A 10 -14.17 -8.26 11.24
N GLN A 11 -14.91 -9.20 11.84
CA GLN A 11 -14.36 -10.15 12.80
C GLN A 11 -13.27 -11.01 12.16
N TYR A 12 -13.53 -11.57 10.97
CA TYR A 12 -12.56 -12.39 10.24
C TYR A 12 -11.24 -11.65 10.01
N THR A 13 -11.31 -10.36 9.67
CA THR A 13 -10.16 -9.50 9.34
C THR A 13 -9.39 -9.07 10.58
N ALA A 14 -10.08 -8.77 11.69
CA ALA A 14 -9.47 -8.37 12.95
C ALA A 14 -8.75 -9.54 13.66
N ASP A 15 -9.19 -10.77 13.41
CA ASP A 15 -8.58 -11.97 13.98
C ASP A 15 -7.13 -12.13 13.47
N SER A 16 -6.17 -11.94 14.38
CA SER A 16 -4.75 -12.11 14.09
C SER A 16 -4.36 -13.60 14.12
N ARG A 17 -4.29 -14.21 12.94
CA ARG A 17 -3.90 -15.62 12.75
C ARG A 17 -2.78 -15.72 11.72
N LEU A 18 -1.84 -16.62 12.00
CA LEU A 18 -0.78 -16.92 11.04
C LEU A 18 -1.38 -17.70 9.86
N PRO A 19 -1.21 -17.21 8.61
CA PRO A 19 -1.64 -17.97 7.45
C PRO A 19 -0.81 -19.26 7.29
N PRO A 20 -1.33 -20.25 6.55
CA PRO A 20 -0.56 -21.41 6.12
C PRO A 20 0.76 -21.02 5.42
N LYS A 21 1.78 -21.89 5.52
CA LYS A 21 3.14 -21.59 5.02
C LYS A 21 3.18 -21.32 3.51
N ASP A 22 2.40 -22.05 2.75
CA ASP A 22 2.22 -21.89 1.31
C ASP A 22 1.58 -20.53 0.97
N VAL A 23 0.57 -20.10 1.72
CA VAL A 23 -0.03 -18.76 1.58
C VAL A 23 0.99 -17.66 1.88
N ILE A 24 1.80 -17.81 2.93
CA ILE A 24 2.89 -16.88 3.24
C ILE A 24 3.90 -16.82 2.10
N GLN A 25 4.23 -17.97 1.49
CA GLN A 25 5.18 -18.02 0.37
C GLN A 25 4.63 -17.29 -0.86
N GLN A 26 3.35 -17.48 -1.19
CA GLN A 26 2.72 -16.74 -2.29
C GLN A 26 2.65 -15.24 -2.00
N ALA A 27 2.25 -14.85 -0.79
CA ALA A 27 2.21 -13.44 -0.39
C ALA A 27 3.57 -12.75 -0.56
N LYS A 28 4.69 -13.43 -0.24
CA LYS A 28 6.04 -12.89 -0.47
C LYS A 28 6.33 -12.66 -1.95
N LEU A 29 5.90 -13.56 -2.83
CA LEU A 29 6.07 -13.40 -4.27
C LEU A 29 5.28 -12.21 -4.79
N HIS A 30 4.00 -12.09 -4.41
CA HIS A 30 3.16 -10.96 -4.80
C HIS A 30 3.68 -9.61 -4.26
N ILE A 31 4.20 -9.57 -3.03
CA ILE A 31 4.86 -8.38 -2.49
C ILE A 31 6.10 -8.03 -3.31
N ALA A 32 6.96 -9.01 -3.62
CA ALA A 32 8.17 -8.78 -4.41
C ALA A 32 7.86 -8.30 -5.84
N ASP A 33 6.87 -8.92 -6.47
CA ASP A 33 6.36 -8.55 -7.79
C ASP A 33 5.79 -7.12 -7.81
N THR A 34 4.96 -6.77 -6.83
CA THR A 34 4.40 -5.43 -6.71
C THR A 34 5.49 -4.38 -6.52
N LEU A 35 6.51 -4.67 -5.70
CA LEU A 35 7.66 -3.78 -5.53
C LEU A 35 8.45 -3.58 -6.84
N ALA A 36 8.61 -4.64 -7.64
CA ALA A 36 9.23 -4.55 -8.96
C ALA A 36 8.41 -3.68 -9.91
N CYS A 37 7.08 -3.82 -9.90
CA CYS A 37 6.18 -3.01 -10.71
C CYS A 37 6.19 -1.54 -10.29
N ILE A 38 6.17 -1.25 -8.97
CA ILE A 38 6.35 0.12 -8.44
C ILE A 38 7.64 0.74 -8.98
N PHE A 39 8.74 -0.01 -8.94
CA PHE A 39 10.03 0.46 -9.44
C PHE A 39 9.99 0.69 -10.96
N ALA A 40 9.40 -0.23 -11.73
CA ALA A 40 9.29 -0.12 -13.18
C ALA A 40 8.41 1.07 -13.63
N GLY A 41 7.29 1.29 -12.95
CA GLY A 41 6.40 2.44 -13.20
C GLY A 41 6.97 3.77 -12.72
N SER A 42 8.03 3.74 -11.90
CA SER A 42 8.39 4.90 -11.09
C SER A 42 8.81 6.16 -11.87
N SER A 43 9.39 5.96 -13.05
CA SER A 43 9.91 7.02 -13.91
C SER A 43 8.89 7.55 -14.93
N SER A 44 7.64 7.08 -14.89
CA SER A 44 6.63 7.51 -15.87
C SER A 44 6.26 8.99 -15.70
N LYS A 45 5.72 9.57 -16.78
CA LYS A 45 5.19 10.94 -16.75
C LYS A 45 4.01 11.06 -15.79
N THR A 46 3.15 10.04 -15.73
CA THR A 46 1.97 9.98 -14.84
C THR A 46 2.41 10.09 -13.38
N ILE A 47 3.37 9.27 -12.97
CA ILE A 47 3.85 9.23 -11.59
C ILE A 47 4.54 10.54 -11.19
N ARG A 48 5.27 11.17 -12.11
CA ARG A 48 5.86 12.50 -11.86
C ARG A 48 4.79 13.57 -11.63
N ILE A 49 3.74 13.61 -12.45
CA ILE A 49 2.64 14.57 -12.28
C ILE A 49 1.91 14.33 -10.96
N LEU A 50 1.66 13.06 -10.61
CA LEU A 50 1.01 12.71 -9.35
C LEU A 50 1.85 13.09 -8.13
N ALA A 51 3.17 12.84 -8.18
CA ALA A 51 4.09 13.26 -7.12
C ALA A 51 4.09 14.79 -6.94
N GLU A 52 4.09 15.54 -8.05
CA GLU A 52 3.99 17.00 -8.02
C GLU A 52 2.65 17.46 -7.44
N ALA A 53 1.53 16.86 -7.85
CA ALA A 53 0.20 17.21 -7.32
C ALA A 53 0.11 16.97 -5.79
N ASN A 54 0.67 15.86 -5.31
CA ASN A 54 0.69 15.50 -3.90
C ASN A 54 1.63 16.36 -3.04
N TYR A 55 2.50 17.16 -3.65
CA TYR A 55 3.31 18.15 -2.95
C TYR A 55 2.47 19.33 -2.40
N TRP A 56 1.34 19.66 -3.06
CA TRP A 56 0.59 20.90 -2.82
C TRP A 56 -0.65 20.75 -1.91
N ALA A 57 -1.09 19.54 -1.55
CA ALA A 57 -2.34 19.35 -0.81
C ALA A 57 -2.15 19.19 0.72
N GLY A 58 -2.65 20.16 1.50
CA GLY A 58 -3.53 19.86 2.65
C GLY A 58 -3.01 19.99 4.08
N THR A 59 -2.00 19.25 4.54
CA THR A 59 -1.43 19.33 5.92
C THR A 59 -0.06 18.63 5.97
N PRO A 60 0.94 19.04 6.76
CA PRO A 60 2.25 18.38 6.73
C PRO A 60 2.31 17.25 7.78
N LYS A 61 2.12 16.00 7.33
CA LYS A 61 2.87 14.89 7.89
C LYS A 61 3.74 14.32 6.77
N ASP A 62 5.02 14.67 6.76
CA ASP A 62 5.93 14.12 5.75
C ASP A 62 6.06 12.59 5.97
N VAL A 63 5.43 11.82 5.08
CA VAL A 63 5.44 10.35 5.04
C VAL A 63 6.52 9.92 4.05
N PRO A 64 7.52 9.14 4.46
CA PRO A 64 8.57 8.71 3.54
C PRO A 64 8.00 7.81 2.44
N VAL A 65 8.35 8.12 1.19
CA VAL A 65 8.01 7.34 0.00
C VAL A 65 9.31 6.93 -0.70
N PRO A 66 9.70 5.64 -0.62
CA PRO A 66 10.93 5.16 -1.25
C PRO A 66 10.98 5.50 -2.74
N GLY A 67 12.03 6.19 -3.18
CA GLY A 67 12.20 6.63 -4.57
C GLY A 67 11.70 8.07 -4.87
N TRP A 68 10.85 8.65 -4.02
CA TRP A 68 10.27 9.99 -4.24
C TRP A 68 10.42 10.97 -3.06
N GLY A 69 11.06 10.56 -1.98
CA GLY A 69 11.29 11.41 -0.81
C GLY A 69 10.11 11.32 0.16
N TYR A 70 9.25 12.34 0.19
CA TYR A 70 8.15 12.41 1.16
C TYR A 70 6.85 12.88 0.50
N ALA A 71 5.73 12.25 0.89
CA ALA A 71 4.37 12.71 0.61
C ALA A 71 3.78 13.42 1.84
N LYS A 72 2.77 14.26 1.65
CA LYS A 72 2.17 15.07 2.73
C LYS A 72 1.22 14.32 3.65
N THR A 73 0.63 13.24 3.16
CA THR A 73 -0.34 12.42 3.89
C THR A 73 -0.12 10.95 3.56
N MET A 74 -0.69 10.06 4.39
CA MET A 74 -0.57 8.61 4.19
C MET A 74 -1.33 8.15 2.95
N ASP A 75 -2.52 8.71 2.72
CA ASP A 75 -3.34 8.45 1.53
C ASP A 75 -2.61 8.90 0.25
N ALA A 76 -1.98 10.08 0.24
CA ALA A 76 -1.19 10.55 -0.91
C ALA A 76 0.04 9.65 -1.20
N ALA A 77 0.70 9.17 -0.15
CA ALA A 77 1.80 8.20 -0.29
C ALA A 77 1.32 6.88 -0.90
N ALA A 78 0.16 6.38 -0.42
CA ALA A 78 -0.40 5.11 -0.88
C ALA A 78 -0.93 5.22 -2.31
N GLU A 79 -1.55 6.34 -2.66
CA GLU A 79 -2.00 6.64 -4.03
C GLU A 79 -0.82 6.64 -5.01
N LEU A 80 0.28 7.32 -4.65
CA LEU A 80 1.48 7.37 -5.48
C LEU A 80 2.10 5.98 -5.70
N LEU A 81 2.25 5.18 -4.64
CA LEU A 81 2.78 3.82 -4.71
C LEU A 81 1.86 2.88 -5.49
N GLY A 82 0.55 2.93 -5.23
CA GLY A 82 -0.43 2.09 -5.92
C GLY A 82 -0.53 2.41 -7.41
N THR A 83 -0.50 3.70 -7.76
CA THR A 83 -0.47 4.14 -9.17
C THR A 83 0.81 3.67 -9.84
N ALA A 84 1.97 3.80 -9.18
CA ALA A 84 3.24 3.33 -9.74
C ALA A 84 3.26 1.81 -9.93
N ALA A 85 2.64 1.04 -9.03
CA ALA A 85 2.51 -0.40 -9.15
C ALA A 85 1.72 -0.81 -10.41
N HIS A 86 0.63 -0.10 -10.72
CA HIS A 86 -0.26 -0.44 -11.83
C HIS A 86 0.02 0.35 -13.12
N GLU A 87 1.02 1.24 -13.13
CA GLU A 87 1.30 2.16 -14.25
C GLU A 87 1.52 1.45 -15.59
N LEU A 88 2.12 0.26 -15.55
CA LEU A 88 2.47 -0.51 -16.75
C LEU A 88 1.53 -1.68 -17.02
N ASP A 89 0.49 -1.87 -16.20
CA ASP A 89 -0.44 -3.00 -16.27
C ASP A 89 0.27 -4.37 -16.26
N PHE A 90 1.31 -4.48 -15.43
CA PHE A 90 2.17 -5.67 -15.32
C PHE A 90 2.11 -6.34 -13.94
N ASP A 91 1.43 -5.70 -12.99
CA ASP A 91 1.17 -6.22 -11.66
C ASP A 91 0.19 -7.39 -11.70
N ASP A 92 0.15 -8.12 -10.58
CA ASP A 92 -0.60 -9.36 -10.47
C ASP A 92 -2.09 -9.26 -10.78
N THR A 93 -2.70 -10.41 -11.10
CA THR A 93 -4.14 -10.53 -11.31
C THR A 93 -4.73 -11.63 -10.44
N SER A 94 -6.01 -11.52 -10.12
CA SER A 94 -6.77 -12.57 -9.44
C SER A 94 -8.00 -13.00 -10.23
N VAL A 95 -8.26 -14.31 -10.26
CA VAL A 95 -9.48 -14.87 -10.89
C VAL A 95 -10.69 -14.72 -9.97
N SER A 96 -10.50 -14.85 -8.65
CA SER A 96 -11.58 -14.73 -7.66
C SER A 96 -12.00 -13.29 -7.42
N MET A 97 -11.10 -12.34 -7.68
CA MET A 97 -11.35 -10.91 -7.70
C MET A 97 -10.80 -10.37 -9.02
N PRO A 98 -11.62 -10.28 -10.08
CA PRO A 98 -11.17 -9.82 -11.40
C PRO A 98 -10.58 -8.40 -11.30
N GLY A 99 -9.25 -8.32 -11.27
CA GLY A 99 -8.50 -7.09 -11.03
C GLY A 99 -7.12 -7.37 -10.45
N HIS A 100 -6.48 -6.31 -9.93
CA HIS A 100 -5.10 -6.31 -9.44
C HIS A 100 -5.05 -6.10 -7.92
N PRO A 101 -5.11 -7.18 -7.12
CA PRO A 101 -5.26 -7.07 -5.66
C PRO A 101 -4.04 -6.47 -4.97
N SER A 102 -2.82 -6.76 -5.44
CA SER A 102 -1.63 -6.46 -4.65
C SER A 102 -1.22 -5.00 -4.73
N ALA A 103 -1.43 -4.32 -5.86
CA ALA A 103 -1.12 -2.89 -6.00
C ALA A 103 -1.71 -2.03 -4.87
N PRO A 104 -3.04 -2.02 -4.61
CA PRO A 104 -3.60 -1.21 -3.52
C PRO A 104 -3.25 -1.73 -2.12
N ILE A 105 -3.16 -3.05 -1.94
CA ILE A 105 -2.88 -3.65 -0.61
C ILE A 105 -1.43 -3.36 -0.18
N VAL A 106 -0.46 -3.64 -1.04
CA VAL A 106 0.97 -3.46 -0.74
C VAL A 106 1.29 -1.98 -0.57
N ALA A 107 0.71 -1.10 -1.40
CA ALA A 107 0.89 0.35 -1.24
C ALA A 107 0.43 0.84 0.14
N ALA A 108 -0.76 0.44 0.59
CA ALA A 108 -1.26 0.80 1.93
C ALA A 108 -0.40 0.22 3.06
N LEU A 109 0.08 -1.03 2.91
CA LEU A 109 0.96 -1.67 3.90
C LEU A 109 2.32 -0.97 4.02
N LEU A 110 2.94 -0.57 2.91
CA LEU A 110 4.24 0.12 2.94
C LEU A 110 4.17 1.45 3.68
N VAL A 111 3.09 2.21 3.45
CA VAL A 111 2.87 3.50 4.10
C VAL A 111 2.60 3.34 5.60
N THR A 112 1.70 2.42 5.96
CA THR A 112 1.36 2.18 7.38
C THR A 112 2.54 1.62 8.16
N ALA A 113 3.32 0.71 7.58
CA ALA A 113 4.54 0.21 8.21
C ALA A 113 5.57 1.32 8.44
N SER A 114 5.72 2.24 7.48
CA SER A 114 6.67 3.35 7.59
C SER A 114 6.29 4.36 8.67
N ASP A 115 5.01 4.71 8.80
CA ASP A 115 4.52 5.60 9.86
C ASP A 115 4.62 4.94 11.26
N CYS A 116 4.33 3.64 11.37
CA CYS A 116 4.55 2.88 12.60
C CYS A 116 6.02 2.86 13.04
N CYS A 117 6.96 2.76 12.10
CA CYS A 117 8.39 2.81 12.42
C CYS A 117 8.83 4.21 12.88
N GLU A 118 8.32 5.29 12.27
CA GLU A 118 8.67 6.65 12.67
C GLU A 118 8.04 7.07 14.01
N SER A 119 6.77 6.71 14.27
CA SER A 119 6.14 6.93 15.58
C SER A 119 6.85 6.21 16.72
N ARG A 120 7.39 5.00 16.50
CA ARG A 120 8.21 4.28 17.50
C ARG A 120 9.55 4.95 17.78
N LYS A 121 10.13 5.66 16.80
CA LYS A 121 11.38 6.41 16.97
C LYS A 121 11.16 7.77 17.64
N ASN A 122 9.96 8.33 17.57
CA ASN A 122 9.62 9.62 18.18
C ASN A 122 8.29 9.56 18.96
N PRO A 123 8.30 9.13 20.24
CA PRO A 123 7.10 8.93 21.04
C PRO A 123 6.34 10.23 21.40
N ALA A 124 6.91 11.42 21.09
CA ALA A 124 6.29 12.71 21.35
C ALA A 124 5.23 13.12 20.29
N ARG A 125 4.92 12.24 19.32
CA ARG A 125 3.97 12.50 18.23
C ARG A 125 2.57 11.90 18.46
N LEU A 126 2.32 11.32 19.65
CA LEU A 126 1.04 10.81 20.12
C LEU A 126 0.34 11.79 21.06
#